data_AF-A0A069DYB1-F1
#
_entry.id   AF-A0A069DYB1-F1
#
_cell.length_a   1.000
_cell.length_b   1.000
_cell.length_c   1.000
_cell.angle_alpha   90.00
_cell.angle_beta   90.00
_cell.angle_gamma   90.00
#
_symmetry.space_group_name_H-M   'P 1'
#
loop_
_entity.id
_entity.type
_entity.pdbx_description
1 polymer ?
#
loop_
_entity_poly.entity_id
_entity_poly.type
_entity_poly.pdbx_seq_one_letter_code
_entity_poly.pdbx_strand_id
1 'polypeptide(L)'
;RIIEQGNNNFFLQMKIVSGSSVVINLTDMKKIWQTSLSESEVVQKFKDDNPLIHSSNKWIAEYVSTMIKNVSTNIKITVMEPDVNINFTSDVSSLSTKLNLLLLLQPSDMVYKEITLPLLMIISELKFREEKLLSVLKAKDTEIKEFKLEGATITRRNAITEPFNAINFDMECQSSLPKRGKDIINNPCSVFCPTLNSMYSEFSSVVANRDVREIKVESNSADSMNEDCKSEITRDTLKNKKVKKENELELKRKMTESLRTKRPKKSYKI
;
A
#
# COMPACT_ATOMS: atom_id res chain seq x y z
N ARG A 1 -7.56 -10.35 3.72
CA ARG A 1 -8.07 -11.75 3.67
C ARG A 1 -7.85 -12.28 2.27
N ILE A 2 -7.37 -13.51 2.13
CA ILE A 2 -7.25 -14.17 0.81
C ILE A 2 -8.56 -14.93 0.54
N ILE A 3 -9.06 -14.82 -0.69
CA ILE A 3 -10.24 -15.53 -1.19
C ILE A 3 -9.81 -16.31 -2.43
N GLU A 4 -9.88 -17.63 -2.34
CA GLU A 4 -9.55 -18.55 -3.44
C GLU A 4 -10.85 -18.97 -4.13
N GLN A 5 -10.93 -18.75 -5.45
CA GLN A 5 -12.10 -19.15 -6.23
C GLN A 5 -11.67 -19.70 -7.60
N GLY A 6 -11.69 -21.03 -7.73
CA GLY A 6 -11.14 -21.73 -8.88
C GLY A 6 -9.62 -21.52 -8.96
N ASN A 7 -9.13 -21.05 -10.11
CA ASN A 7 -7.71 -20.73 -10.31
C ASN A 7 -7.33 -19.28 -9.97
N ASN A 8 -8.30 -18.48 -9.49
CA ASN A 8 -8.09 -17.07 -9.20
C ASN A 8 -7.97 -16.83 -7.69
N ASN A 9 -6.97 -16.05 -7.31
CA ASN A 9 -6.76 -15.59 -5.94
C ASN A 9 -7.08 -14.10 -5.86
N PHE A 10 -7.97 -13.76 -4.94
CA PHE A 10 -8.32 -12.37 -4.65
C PHE A 10 -7.89 -12.00 -3.24
N PHE A 11 -7.41 -10.77 -3.10
CA PHE A 11 -7.09 -10.16 -1.82
C PHE A 11 -8.19 -9.17 -1.49
N LEU A 12 -8.89 -9.44 -0.39
CA LEU A 12 -9.88 -8.56 0.20
C LEU A 12 -9.22 -7.74 1.31
N GLN A 13 -9.20 -6.44 1.12
CA GLN A 13 -8.83 -5.45 2.13
C GLN A 13 -10.08 -4.63 2.47
N MET A 14 -10.31 -4.41 3.76
CA MET A 14 -11.47 -3.68 4.24
C MET A 14 -10.97 -2.57 5.15
N LYS A 15 -11.35 -1.34 4.85
CA LYS A 15 -10.98 -0.14 5.60
C LYS A 15 -12.26 0.45 6.17
N ILE A 16 -12.35 0.57 7.49
CA ILE A 16 -13.42 1.33 8.13
C ILE A 16 -12.91 2.77 8.22
N VAL A 17 -13.53 3.68 7.47
CA VAL A 17 -13.14 5.08 7.44
C VAL A 17 -14.02 5.84 8.44
N SER A 18 -13.36 6.37 9.48
CA SER A 18 -13.92 7.33 10.46
C SER A 18 -15.34 7.00 10.94
N GLY A 19 -15.52 5.80 11.50
CA GLY A 19 -16.68 5.42 12.31
C GLY A 19 -18.05 5.39 11.62
N SER A 20 -18.14 5.68 10.32
CA SER A 20 -19.43 5.86 9.63
C SER A 20 -19.46 5.34 8.19
N SER A 21 -18.31 5.00 7.61
CA SER A 21 -18.24 4.45 6.26
C SER A 21 -17.32 3.23 6.18
N VAL A 22 -17.74 2.27 5.37
CA VAL A 22 -17.02 1.02 5.10
C VAL A 22 -16.54 1.09 3.65
N VAL A 23 -15.22 1.02 3.47
CA VAL A 23 -14.57 0.91 2.18
C VAL A 23 -14.08 -0.53 2.01
N ILE A 24 -14.51 -1.17 0.94
CA ILE A 24 -14.12 -2.53 0.60
C ILE A 24 -13.31 -2.49 -0.69
N ASN A 25 -12.07 -2.97 -0.60
CA ASN A 25 -11.14 -3.11 -1.70
C ASN A 25 -10.94 -4.60 -2.02
N LEU A 26 -11.12 -4.96 -3.27
CA LEU A 26 -10.80 -6.28 -3.80
C LEU A 26 -9.70 -6.12 -4.85
N THR A 27 -8.70 -6.99 -4.84
CA THR A 27 -7.65 -6.98 -5.86
C THR A 27 -7.20 -8.39 -6.23
N ASP A 28 -6.86 -8.57 -7.50
CA ASP A 28 -6.16 -9.75 -8.02
C ASP A 28 -4.65 -9.46 -8.21
N MET A 29 -4.14 -8.41 -7.54
CA MET A 29 -2.79 -7.83 -7.69
C MET A 29 -2.53 -7.15 -9.04
N LYS A 30 -3.51 -7.09 -9.96
CA LYS A 30 -3.41 -6.41 -11.26
C LYS A 30 -4.39 -5.26 -11.38
N LYS A 31 -5.59 -5.43 -10.83
CA LYS A 31 -6.71 -4.48 -10.80
C LYS A 31 -7.17 -4.30 -9.36
N ILE A 32 -7.81 -3.17 -9.10
CA ILE A 32 -8.49 -2.90 -7.84
C ILE A 32 -9.95 -2.62 -8.15
N TRP A 33 -10.84 -3.28 -7.43
CA TRP A 33 -12.25 -2.93 -7.39
C TRP A 33 -12.58 -2.39 -6.01
N GLN A 34 -13.34 -1.30 -5.95
CA GLN A 34 -13.66 -0.64 -4.70
C GLN A 34 -15.15 -0.33 -4.63
N THR A 35 -15.68 -0.39 -3.42
CA THR A 35 -16.96 0.21 -3.07
C THR A 35 -16.82 0.94 -1.73
N SER A 36 -17.57 2.03 -1.57
CA SER A 36 -17.62 2.82 -0.35
C SER A 36 -19.08 3.04 0.00
N LEU A 37 -19.47 2.62 1.20
CA LEU A 37 -20.84 2.68 1.68
C LEU A 37 -20.85 3.29 3.09
N SER A 38 -21.76 4.21 3.34
CA SER A 38 -22.11 4.65 4.69
C SER A 38 -22.79 3.53 5.47
N GLU A 39 -22.79 3.63 6.80
CA GLU A 39 -23.48 2.66 7.67
C GLU A 39 -24.96 2.49 7.29
N SER A 40 -25.65 3.59 6.98
CA SER A 40 -27.05 3.56 6.54
C SER A 40 -27.24 2.83 5.23
N GLU A 41 -26.33 3.00 4.26
CA GLU A 41 -26.40 2.31 2.97
C GLU A 41 -26.13 0.83 3.13
N VAL A 42 -25.19 0.45 3.98
CA VAL A 42 -24.90 -0.96 4.29
C VAL A 42 -26.11 -1.63 4.95
N VAL A 43 -26.73 -0.96 5.93
CA VAL A 43 -27.93 -1.48 6.62
C VAL A 43 -29.09 -1.63 5.65
N GLN A 44 -29.34 -0.61 4.81
CA GLN A 44 -30.42 -0.67 3.82
C GLN A 44 -30.17 -1.80 2.82
N LYS A 45 -28.95 -1.90 2.30
CA LYS A 45 -28.57 -2.94 1.35
C LYS A 45 -28.75 -4.34 1.93
N PHE A 46 -28.39 -4.52 3.21
CA PHE A 46 -28.61 -5.79 3.91
C PHE A 46 -30.10 -6.13 4.03
N LYS A 47 -30.97 -5.16 4.34
CA LYS A 47 -32.42 -5.39 4.39
C LYS A 47 -33.00 -5.76 3.03
N ASP A 48 -32.56 -5.07 1.97
CA ASP A 48 -33.01 -5.33 0.61
C ASP A 48 -32.63 -6.76 0.17
N ASP A 49 -31.44 -7.21 0.56
CA ASP A 49 -30.96 -8.55 0.26
C ASP A 49 -31.60 -9.63 1.18
N ASN A 50 -32.10 -9.26 2.36
CA ASN A 50 -32.69 -10.18 3.35
C ASN A 50 -34.06 -9.68 3.85
N PRO A 51 -35.11 -9.72 3.01
CA PRO A 51 -36.42 -9.15 3.34
C PRO A 51 -37.12 -9.82 4.54
N LEU A 52 -36.70 -11.04 4.91
CA LEU A 52 -37.24 -11.78 6.06
C LEU A 52 -36.65 -11.33 7.41
N ILE A 53 -35.59 -10.51 7.41
CA ILE A 53 -34.92 -10.07 8.62
C ILE A 53 -35.49 -8.71 9.05
N HIS A 54 -36.35 -8.74 10.07
CA HIS A 54 -36.90 -7.55 10.70
C HIS A 54 -36.16 -7.26 12.02
N SER A 55 -34.96 -6.68 11.92
CA SER A 55 -34.13 -6.30 13.07
C SER A 55 -33.83 -4.81 13.09
N SER A 56 -33.36 -4.30 14.22
CA SER A 56 -32.99 -2.88 14.37
C SER A 56 -31.76 -2.55 13.51
N ASN A 57 -31.67 -1.29 13.05
CA ASN A 57 -30.54 -0.83 12.24
C ASN A 57 -29.21 -1.02 12.98
N LYS A 58 -29.19 -0.77 14.29
CA LYS A 58 -28.01 -0.95 15.14
C LYS A 58 -27.54 -2.41 15.15
N TRP A 59 -28.46 -3.36 15.35
CA TRP A 59 -28.12 -4.78 15.32
C TRP A 59 -27.62 -5.21 13.94
N ILE A 60 -28.25 -4.73 12.86
CA ILE A 60 -27.81 -5.05 11.49
C ILE A 60 -26.40 -4.50 11.22
N ALA A 61 -26.11 -3.27 11.64
CA ALA A 61 -24.79 -2.67 11.47
C ALA A 61 -23.70 -3.48 12.22
N GLU A 62 -23.96 -3.86 13.47
CA GLU A 62 -23.06 -4.72 14.26
C GLU A 62 -22.90 -6.11 13.64
N TYR A 63 -23.99 -6.71 13.16
CA TYR A 63 -23.99 -8.01 12.51
C TYR A 63 -23.19 -7.98 11.21
N VAL A 64 -23.45 -7.01 10.32
CA VAL A 64 -22.71 -6.88 9.05
C VAL A 64 -21.23 -6.60 9.31
N SER A 65 -20.88 -5.75 10.28
CA SER A 65 -19.49 -5.53 10.70
C SER A 65 -18.81 -6.83 11.15
N THR A 66 -19.55 -7.69 11.86
CA THR A 66 -19.05 -9.00 12.30
C THR A 66 -18.93 -9.97 11.12
N MET A 67 -19.96 -10.07 10.28
CA MET A 67 -19.99 -10.90 9.07
C MET A 67 -18.82 -10.59 8.15
N ILE A 68 -18.55 -9.31 7.92
CA ILE A 68 -17.46 -8.84 7.06
C ILE A 68 -16.09 -9.19 7.66
N LYS A 69 -15.91 -9.06 8.98
CA LYS A 69 -14.63 -9.36 9.67
C LYS A 69 -14.38 -10.86 9.88
N ASN A 70 -15.42 -11.67 9.96
CA ASN A 70 -15.32 -13.07 10.36
C ASN A 70 -14.75 -13.94 9.24
N VAL A 71 -13.74 -14.75 9.58
CA VAL A 71 -13.08 -15.71 8.67
C VAL A 71 -14.05 -16.83 8.26
N SER A 72 -15.05 -17.15 9.10
CA SER A 72 -16.04 -18.21 8.82
C SER A 72 -17.13 -17.80 7.81
N THR A 73 -17.23 -16.53 7.47
CA THR A 73 -18.15 -16.05 6.42
C THR A 73 -17.74 -16.61 5.08
N ASN A 74 -18.67 -17.24 4.36
CA ASN A 74 -18.40 -17.69 3.00
C ASN A 74 -18.46 -16.47 2.06
N ILE A 75 -17.47 -16.34 1.20
CA ILE A 75 -17.37 -15.23 0.25
C ILE A 75 -17.33 -15.80 -1.15
N LYS A 76 -18.25 -15.34 -2.00
CA LYS A 76 -18.29 -15.66 -3.42
C LYS A 76 -18.10 -14.39 -4.24
N ILE A 77 -17.20 -14.45 -5.21
CA ILE A 77 -16.90 -13.36 -6.13
C ILE A 77 -17.52 -13.72 -7.49
N THR A 78 -18.22 -12.76 -8.10
CA THR A 78 -18.79 -12.89 -9.45
C THR A 78 -18.27 -11.73 -10.29
N VAL A 79 -17.49 -12.05 -11.32
CA VAL A 79 -16.93 -11.04 -12.23
C VAL A 79 -18.01 -10.62 -13.23
N MET A 80 -18.28 -9.32 -13.30
CA MET A 80 -19.27 -8.69 -14.19
C MET A 80 -18.55 -7.58 -14.96
N GLU A 81 -17.69 -7.95 -15.92
CA GLU A 81 -16.76 -7.02 -16.55
C GLU A 81 -17.41 -5.67 -16.96
N PRO A 82 -16.82 -4.52 -16.58
CA PRO A 82 -15.51 -4.34 -15.92
C PRO A 82 -15.52 -4.53 -14.39
N ASP A 83 -16.69 -4.62 -13.79
CA ASP A 83 -16.92 -4.58 -12.34
C ASP A 83 -16.99 -5.99 -11.71
N VAL A 84 -17.10 -6.03 -10.38
CA VAL A 84 -17.16 -7.28 -9.64
C VAL A 84 -18.24 -7.20 -8.57
N ASN A 85 -19.06 -8.24 -8.46
CA ASN A 85 -19.97 -8.42 -7.34
C ASN A 85 -19.35 -9.36 -6.30
N ILE A 86 -19.26 -8.90 -5.05
CA ILE A 86 -18.89 -9.75 -3.91
C ILE A 86 -20.16 -10.11 -3.13
N ASN A 87 -20.32 -11.39 -2.85
CA ASN A 87 -21.43 -11.91 -2.06
C ASN A 87 -20.85 -12.52 -0.79
N PHE A 88 -21.27 -11.98 0.35
CA PHE A 88 -21.02 -12.58 1.66
C PHE A 88 -22.23 -13.43 2.04
N THR A 89 -22.02 -14.67 2.46
CA THR A 89 -23.04 -15.50 3.09
C THR A 89 -22.62 -15.97 4.48
N SER A 90 -23.57 -15.95 5.41
CA SER A 90 -23.39 -16.40 6.78
C SER A 90 -24.76 -16.76 7.37
N ASP A 91 -24.78 -17.70 8.31
CA ASP A 91 -26.01 -18.12 8.98
C ASP A 91 -26.16 -17.41 10.32
N VAL A 92 -27.35 -16.86 10.56
CA VAL A 92 -27.76 -16.30 11.86
C VAL A 92 -28.95 -17.09 12.35
N SER A 93 -28.82 -17.74 13.50
CA SER A 93 -29.94 -18.47 14.13
C SER A 93 -30.65 -19.42 13.16
N SER A 94 -29.87 -20.15 12.36
CA SER A 94 -30.35 -21.08 11.32
C SER A 94 -31.01 -20.45 10.08
N LEU A 95 -30.95 -19.13 9.93
CA LEU A 95 -31.36 -18.42 8.72
C LEU A 95 -30.13 -18.01 7.91
N SER A 96 -30.10 -18.39 6.64
CA SER A 96 -29.01 -17.99 5.75
C SER A 96 -29.18 -16.53 5.33
N THR A 97 -28.17 -15.73 5.64
CA THR A 97 -28.11 -14.30 5.32
C THR A 97 -27.13 -14.05 4.19
N LYS A 98 -27.43 -13.07 3.34
CA LYS A 98 -26.57 -12.70 2.21
C LYS A 98 -26.35 -11.18 2.15
N LEU A 99 -25.18 -10.76 1.72
CA LEU A 99 -24.90 -9.35 1.42
C LEU A 99 -24.17 -9.27 0.09
N ASN A 100 -24.81 -8.65 -0.91
CA ASN A 100 -24.27 -8.43 -2.24
C ASN A 100 -23.76 -7.01 -2.38
N LEU A 101 -22.49 -6.83 -2.70
CA LEU A 101 -21.91 -5.52 -2.93
C LEU A 101 -21.29 -5.46 -4.32
N LEU A 102 -21.66 -4.45 -5.09
CA LEU A 102 -21.03 -4.11 -6.36
C LEU A 102 -19.76 -3.30 -6.09
N LEU A 103 -18.64 -3.76 -6.60
CA LEU A 103 -17.34 -3.08 -6.54
C LEU A 103 -16.98 -2.62 -7.95
N LEU A 104 -16.65 -1.34 -8.05
CA LEU A 104 -16.35 -0.68 -9.31
C LEU A 104 -14.86 -0.72 -9.60
N LEU A 105 -14.50 -1.00 -10.85
CA LEU A 105 -13.10 -0.98 -11.29
C LEU A 105 -12.48 0.39 -11.06
N GLN A 106 -11.34 0.41 -10.37
CA GLN A 106 -10.60 1.63 -10.08
C GLN A 106 -9.57 1.95 -11.19
N PRO A 107 -9.16 3.23 -11.33
CA PRO A 107 -8.08 3.62 -12.22
C PRO A 107 -6.80 2.84 -11.94
N SER A 108 -5.99 2.60 -12.97
CA SER A 108 -4.71 1.87 -12.84
C SER A 108 -3.76 2.50 -11.82
N ASP A 109 -3.81 3.82 -11.63
CA ASP A 109 -2.98 4.55 -10.68
C ASP A 109 -3.24 4.12 -9.23
N MET A 110 -4.46 3.61 -8.93
CA MET A 110 -4.78 3.07 -7.62
C MET A 110 -3.98 1.80 -7.31
N VAL A 111 -3.59 1.00 -8.32
CA VAL A 111 -2.74 -0.18 -8.13
C VAL A 111 -1.38 0.26 -7.59
N TYR A 112 -0.81 1.32 -8.16
CA TYR A 112 0.46 1.87 -7.67
C TYR A 112 0.32 2.35 -6.23
N LYS A 113 -0.72 3.15 -5.93
CA LYS A 113 -0.92 3.75 -4.60
C LYS A 113 -1.24 2.73 -3.52
N GLU A 114 -2.15 1.81 -3.78
CA GLU A 114 -2.67 0.88 -2.76
C GLU A 114 -1.80 -0.38 -2.64
N ILE A 115 -1.13 -0.81 -3.71
CA ILE A 115 -0.38 -2.08 -3.70
C ILE A 115 1.11 -1.82 -3.82
N THR A 116 1.55 -1.23 -4.94
CA THR A 116 2.98 -1.14 -5.25
C THR A 116 3.74 -0.31 -4.23
N LEU A 117 3.22 0.87 -3.87
CA LEU A 117 3.92 1.80 -2.98
C LEU A 117 4.05 1.25 -1.55
N PRO A 118 3.00 0.71 -0.89
CA PRO A 118 3.16 0.04 0.39
C PRO A 118 4.13 -1.15 0.33
N LEU A 119 4.14 -1.94 -0.74
CA LEU A 119 5.10 -3.04 -0.91
C LEU A 119 6.55 -2.53 -1.04
N LEU A 120 6.78 -1.42 -1.74
CA LEU A 120 8.11 -0.79 -1.79
C LEU A 120 8.57 -0.31 -0.41
N MET A 121 7.65 0.23 0.40
CA MET A 121 7.96 0.61 1.79
C MET A 121 8.32 -0.61 2.65
N ILE A 122 7.61 -1.74 2.48
CA ILE A 122 7.98 -3.01 3.13
C ILE A 122 9.36 -3.47 2.70
N ILE A 123 9.68 -3.44 1.40
CA ILE A 123 11.01 -3.83 0.90
C ILE A 123 12.09 -2.95 1.53
N SER A 124 11.84 -1.64 1.63
CA SER A 124 12.76 -0.71 2.30
C SER A 124 12.97 -1.06 3.79
N GLU A 125 11.90 -1.39 4.50
CA GLU A 125 11.96 -1.81 5.91
C GLU A 125 12.70 -3.15 6.08
N LEU A 126 12.45 -4.12 5.20
CA LEU A 126 13.15 -5.41 5.21
C LEU A 126 14.66 -5.24 4.99
N LYS A 127 15.05 -4.38 4.04
CA LYS A 127 16.45 -4.03 3.81
C LYS A 127 17.08 -3.40 5.07
N PHE A 128 16.38 -2.45 5.70
CA PHE A 128 16.86 -1.83 6.93
C PHE A 128 17.06 -2.85 8.06
N ARG A 129 16.10 -3.77 8.24
CA ARG A 129 16.21 -4.85 9.24
C ARG A 129 17.38 -5.78 8.96
N GLU A 130 17.59 -6.16 7.71
CA GLU A 130 18.74 -6.97 7.31
C GLU A 130 20.05 -6.28 7.69
N GLU A 131 20.23 -5.01 7.31
CA GLU A 131 21.43 -4.22 7.66
C GLU A 131 21.67 -4.16 9.18
N LYS A 132 20.60 -3.96 9.96
CA LYS A 132 20.67 -3.97 11.43
C LYS A 132 21.06 -5.32 11.99
N LEU A 133 20.49 -6.41 11.50
CA LEU A 133 20.82 -7.77 11.94
C LEU A 133 22.28 -8.12 11.62
N LEU A 134 22.76 -7.78 10.42
CA LEU A 134 24.16 -7.97 10.05
C LEU A 134 25.12 -7.20 10.98
N SER A 135 24.76 -5.99 11.38
CA SER A 135 25.54 -5.22 12.36
C SER A 135 25.55 -5.89 13.74
N VAL A 136 24.42 -6.42 14.20
CA VAL A 136 24.31 -7.11 15.50
C VAL A 136 25.15 -8.39 15.49
N LEU A 137 25.12 -9.17 14.40
CA LEU A 137 25.94 -10.38 14.26
C LEU A 137 27.43 -10.06 14.35
N LYS A 138 27.91 -9.04 13.64
CA LYS A 138 29.32 -8.60 13.72
C LYS A 138 29.73 -8.14 15.12
N ALA A 139 28.85 -7.42 15.81
CA ALA A 139 29.09 -7.00 17.18
C ALA A 139 29.21 -8.22 18.12
N LYS A 140 28.35 -9.23 17.94
CA LYS A 140 28.40 -10.48 18.71
C LYS A 140 29.66 -11.30 18.42
N ASP A 141 30.12 -11.36 17.17
CA ASP A 141 31.41 -12.00 16.86
C ASP A 141 32.59 -11.31 17.54
N THR A 142 32.53 -9.97 17.66
CA THR A 142 33.56 -9.19 18.36
C THR A 142 33.57 -9.49 19.86
N GLU A 143 32.39 -9.52 20.48
CA GLU A 143 32.20 -9.89 21.89
C GLU A 143 32.70 -11.32 22.18
N ILE A 144 32.36 -12.29 21.31
CA ILE A 144 32.85 -13.68 21.44
C ILE A 144 34.38 -13.74 21.31
N LYS A 145 34.97 -12.94 20.42
CA LYS A 145 36.42 -12.88 20.25
C LYS A 145 37.09 -12.30 21.49
N GLU A 146 36.53 -11.27 22.11
CA GLU A 146 37.02 -10.68 23.36
C GLU A 146 37.02 -11.71 24.49
N PHE A 147 35.90 -12.42 24.71
CA PHE A 147 35.84 -13.49 25.70
C PHE A 147 36.89 -14.59 25.48
N LYS A 148 37.13 -14.98 24.21
CA LYS A 148 38.19 -15.95 23.88
C LYS A 148 39.60 -15.42 24.19
N LEU A 149 39.85 -14.13 24.00
CA LEU A 149 41.13 -13.48 24.31
C LEU A 149 41.36 -13.36 25.83
N GLU A 150 40.30 -13.17 26.61
CA GLU A 150 40.33 -13.15 28.07
C GLU A 150 40.50 -14.55 28.70
N GLY A 151 40.52 -15.61 27.89
CA GLY A 151 40.70 -16.99 28.34
C GLY A 151 39.41 -17.71 28.74
N ALA A 152 38.24 -17.14 28.43
CA ALA A 152 36.97 -17.81 28.67
C ALA A 152 36.85 -19.08 27.79
N THR A 153 36.32 -20.17 28.37
CA THR A 153 36.12 -21.45 27.68
C THR A 153 34.64 -21.80 27.59
N ILE A 154 34.20 -22.19 26.39
CA ILE A 154 32.82 -22.63 26.15
C ILE A 154 32.72 -24.12 26.47
N THR A 155 31.95 -24.49 27.49
CA THR A 155 31.81 -25.90 27.95
C THR A 155 30.96 -26.75 27.01
N ARG A 156 29.97 -26.15 26.34
CA ARG A 156 29.06 -26.83 25.40
C ARG A 156 29.55 -26.63 23.97
N ARG A 157 30.16 -27.65 23.37
CA ARG A 157 30.70 -27.58 22.00
C ARG A 157 29.66 -27.15 20.96
N ASN A 158 28.40 -27.56 21.12
CA ASN A 158 27.31 -27.23 20.20
C ASN A 158 26.88 -25.75 20.25
N ALA A 159 27.35 -24.99 21.24
CA ALA A 159 27.10 -23.55 21.34
C ALA A 159 28.19 -22.71 20.64
N ILE A 160 29.25 -23.33 20.13
CA ILE A 160 30.30 -22.66 19.39
C ILE A 160 29.79 -22.37 17.98
N THR A 161 29.73 -21.09 17.63
CA THR A 161 29.39 -20.62 16.29
C THR A 161 30.65 -20.24 15.54
N GLU A 162 30.66 -20.48 14.23
CA GLU A 162 31.65 -19.90 13.32
C GLU A 162 31.41 -18.39 13.16
N PRO A 163 32.46 -17.58 12.95
CA PRO A 163 32.30 -16.15 12.68
C PRO A 163 31.39 -15.91 11.47
N PHE A 164 30.47 -14.97 11.60
CA PHE A 164 29.51 -14.69 10.54
C PHE A 164 30.18 -14.10 9.30
N ASN A 165 29.92 -14.70 8.14
CA ASN A 165 30.41 -14.24 6.84
C ASN A 165 29.24 -13.80 5.94
N ALA A 166 29.07 -12.48 5.80
CA ALA A 166 27.98 -11.89 5.02
C ALA A 166 28.00 -12.30 3.53
N ILE A 167 29.19 -12.44 2.94
CA ILE A 167 29.35 -12.78 1.53
C ILE A 167 28.92 -14.23 1.28
N ASN A 168 29.33 -15.14 2.16
CA ASN A 168 28.92 -16.54 2.05
C ASN A 168 27.41 -16.70 2.30
N PHE A 169 26.87 -16.00 3.30
CA PHE A 169 25.44 -15.99 3.58
C PHE A 169 24.61 -15.51 2.39
N ASP A 170 25.03 -14.43 1.71
CA ASP A 170 24.35 -13.92 0.52
C ASP A 170 24.42 -14.93 -0.65
N MET A 171 25.58 -15.55 -0.88
CA MET A 171 25.71 -16.61 -1.90
C MET A 171 24.78 -17.80 -1.63
N GLU A 172 24.70 -18.26 -0.38
CA GLU A 172 23.76 -19.32 0.03
C GLU A 172 22.30 -18.89 -0.21
N CYS A 173 21.95 -17.66 0.17
CA CYS A 173 20.62 -17.10 -0.08
C CYS A 173 20.29 -17.05 -1.57
N GLN A 174 21.22 -16.62 -2.41
CA GLN A 174 21.05 -16.53 -3.87
C GLN A 174 20.92 -17.91 -4.51
N SER A 175 21.68 -18.91 -4.05
CA SER A 175 21.60 -20.28 -4.57
C SER A 175 20.21 -20.90 -4.43
N SER A 176 19.49 -20.53 -3.36
CA SER A 176 18.12 -21.00 -3.10
C SER A 176 17.03 -20.19 -3.82
N LEU A 177 17.37 -19.05 -4.42
CA LEU A 177 16.42 -18.11 -5.02
C LEU A 177 15.57 -18.75 -6.13
N PRO A 178 16.11 -19.54 -7.07
CA PRO A 178 15.29 -20.17 -8.10
C PRO A 178 14.22 -21.12 -7.54
N LYS A 179 14.54 -21.86 -6.48
CA LYS A 179 13.59 -22.76 -5.81
C LYS A 179 12.46 -21.95 -5.16
N ARG A 180 12.84 -20.96 -4.33
CA ARG A 180 11.87 -20.07 -3.67
C ARG A 180 11.00 -19.30 -4.65
N GLY A 181 11.57 -18.85 -5.78
CA GLY A 181 10.84 -18.18 -6.85
C GLY A 181 9.76 -19.06 -7.48
N LYS A 182 10.05 -20.34 -7.72
CA LYS A 182 9.04 -21.30 -8.20
C LYS A 182 7.92 -21.50 -7.17
N ASP A 183 8.27 -21.62 -5.89
CA ASP A 183 7.29 -21.78 -4.82
C ASP A 183 6.34 -20.56 -4.75
N ILE A 184 6.86 -19.35 -4.93
CA ILE A 184 6.07 -18.12 -4.99
C ILE A 184 5.18 -18.07 -6.24
N ILE A 185 5.67 -18.47 -7.41
CA ILE A 185 4.84 -18.51 -8.63
C ILE A 185 3.65 -19.46 -8.46
N ASN A 186 3.89 -20.61 -7.83
CA ASN A 186 2.86 -21.63 -7.61
C ASN A 186 1.89 -21.23 -6.49
N ASN A 187 2.37 -20.51 -5.47
CA ASN A 187 1.55 -19.99 -4.39
C ASN A 187 1.96 -18.56 -4.01
N PRO A 188 1.49 -17.54 -4.76
CA PRO A 188 1.84 -16.15 -4.51
C PRO A 188 1.34 -15.64 -3.15
N CYS A 189 0.34 -16.31 -2.57
CA CYS A 189 -0.22 -15.94 -1.29
C CYS A 189 0.69 -16.33 -0.11
N SER A 190 1.61 -17.28 -0.30
CA SER A 190 2.51 -17.79 0.74
C SER A 190 3.47 -16.75 1.31
N VAL A 191 3.76 -15.67 0.58
CA VAL A 191 4.62 -14.59 1.06
C VAL A 191 3.94 -13.70 2.10
N PHE A 192 2.61 -13.71 2.21
CA PHE A 192 1.91 -12.90 3.19
C PHE A 192 1.90 -13.60 4.55
N CYS A 193 2.61 -13.01 5.52
CA CYS A 193 2.60 -13.46 6.91
C CYS A 193 2.02 -12.36 7.83
N PRO A 194 1.59 -12.69 9.07
CA PRO A 194 1.02 -11.70 9.98
C PRO A 194 1.90 -10.47 10.19
N THR A 195 3.22 -10.65 10.27
CA THR A 195 4.19 -9.55 10.41
C THR A 195 4.19 -8.61 9.19
N LEU A 196 4.21 -9.16 7.97
CA LEU A 196 4.16 -8.37 6.74
C LEU A 196 2.80 -7.68 6.57
N ASN A 197 1.70 -8.35 6.95
CA ASN A 197 0.36 -7.78 6.89
C ASN A 197 0.18 -6.59 7.84
N SER A 198 0.80 -6.65 9.02
CA SER A 198 0.81 -5.53 9.98
C SER A 198 1.59 -4.33 9.40
N MET A 199 2.80 -4.55 8.88
CA MET A 199 3.59 -3.49 8.23
C MET A 199 2.88 -2.90 7.01
N TYR A 200 2.26 -3.74 6.18
CA TYR A 200 1.48 -3.29 5.04
C TYR A 200 0.34 -2.36 5.47
N SER A 201 -0.37 -2.70 6.55
CA SER A 201 -1.47 -1.88 7.07
C SER A 201 -0.98 -0.52 7.57
N GLU A 202 0.16 -0.50 8.27
CA GLU A 202 0.80 0.73 8.74
C GLU A 202 1.23 1.62 7.56
N PHE A 203 1.96 1.07 6.59
CA PHE A 203 2.41 1.83 5.42
C PHE A 203 1.26 2.28 4.52
N SER A 204 0.21 1.47 4.38
CA SER A 204 -1.01 1.87 3.66
C SER A 204 -1.66 3.10 4.30
N SER A 205 -1.63 3.21 5.63
CA SER A 205 -2.12 4.40 6.34
C SER A 205 -1.25 5.63 6.09
N VAL A 206 0.08 5.46 5.99
CA VAL A 206 1.02 6.54 5.65
C VAL A 206 0.74 7.08 4.25
N VAL A 207 0.54 6.19 3.28
CA VAL A 207 0.20 6.58 1.90
C VAL A 207 -1.13 7.33 1.86
N ALA A 208 -2.18 6.81 2.51
CA ALA A 208 -3.49 7.46 2.56
C ALA A 208 -3.43 8.87 3.19
N ASN A 209 -2.62 9.04 4.25
CA ASN A 209 -2.46 10.34 4.91
C ASN A 209 -1.71 11.37 4.05
N ARG A 210 -0.81 10.92 3.15
CA ARG A 210 -0.12 11.81 2.23
C ARG A 210 -1.09 12.44 1.23
N ASP A 211 -1.97 11.62 0.64
CA ASP A 211 -2.97 12.11 -0.31
C ASP A 211 -3.91 13.14 0.35
N VAL A 212 -4.34 12.93 1.60
CA VAL A 212 -5.16 13.90 2.34
C VAL A 212 -4.43 15.24 2.54
N ARG A 213 -3.12 15.21 2.78
CA ARG A 213 -2.32 16.43 2.94
C ARG A 213 -2.09 17.15 1.62
N GLU A 214 -1.81 16.42 0.54
CA GLU A 214 -1.65 17.02 -0.80
C GLU A 214 -2.96 17.72 -1.22
N ILE A 215 -4.13 17.09 -0.99
CA ILE A 215 -5.44 17.70 -1.26
C ILE A 215 -5.67 18.96 -0.41
N LYS A 216 -5.32 18.94 0.88
CA LYS A 216 -5.49 20.10 1.77
C LYS A 216 -4.55 21.27 1.45
N VAL A 217 -3.35 20.98 0.95
CA VAL A 217 -2.38 22.01 0.56
C VAL A 217 -2.82 22.69 -0.74
N GLU A 218 -3.40 21.95 -1.68
CA GLU A 218 -3.99 22.53 -2.89
C GLU A 218 -5.22 23.39 -2.56
N SER A 219 -6.11 22.96 -1.66
CA SER A 219 -7.28 23.76 -1.25
C SER A 219 -6.91 25.03 -0.48
N ASN A 220 -5.89 24.97 0.39
CA ASN A 220 -5.45 26.13 1.17
C ASN A 220 -4.61 27.14 0.35
N SER A 221 -4.18 26.78 -0.87
CA SER A 221 -3.51 27.71 -1.79
C SER A 221 -4.48 28.55 -2.62
N ALA A 222 -5.78 28.22 -2.59
CA ALA A 222 -6.82 28.93 -3.34
C ALA A 222 -7.59 29.97 -2.50
N ASP A 223 -7.53 29.89 -1.17
CA ASP A 223 -8.25 30.81 -0.26
C ASP A 223 -7.29 31.77 0.46
N SER A 224 -6.77 32.75 -0.28
CA SER A 224 -6.51 34.07 0.28
C SER A 224 -6.64 35.11 -0.83
N MET A 225 -7.81 35.75 -0.94
CA MET A 225 -8.03 37.18 -1.24
C MET A 225 -9.53 37.43 -1.55
N ASN A 226 -10.18 38.06 -0.57
CA ASN A 226 -11.30 39.01 -0.60
C ASN A 226 -12.76 38.61 -0.89
N GLU A 227 -13.61 39.08 0.04
CA GLU A 227 -15.04 39.36 -0.06
C GLU A 227 -15.37 40.43 -1.14
N ASP A 228 -16.62 40.31 -1.62
CA ASP A 228 -17.48 41.28 -2.34
C ASP A 228 -17.12 41.80 -3.74
N CYS A 229 -17.82 41.28 -4.78
CA CYS A 229 -18.85 42.04 -5.52
C CYS A 229 -19.54 41.21 -6.61
N LYS A 230 -20.86 41.39 -6.77
CA LYS A 230 -21.67 40.92 -7.91
C LYS A 230 -21.33 41.71 -9.18
N SER A 231 -21.10 41.03 -10.31
CA SER A 231 -21.69 41.33 -11.65
C SER A 231 -21.05 40.45 -12.75
N GLU A 232 -21.76 40.40 -13.87
CA GLU A 232 -21.73 39.42 -14.97
C GLU A 232 -20.52 39.44 -15.94
N ILE A 233 -20.23 38.23 -16.46
CA ILE A 233 -19.83 37.86 -17.84
C ILE A 233 -18.59 38.55 -18.47
N THR A 234 -17.52 37.79 -18.77
CA THR A 234 -17.06 37.50 -20.17
C THR A 234 -15.81 36.62 -20.24
N ARG A 235 -15.72 35.87 -21.35
CA ARG A 235 -14.70 34.91 -21.78
C ARG A 235 -13.35 35.61 -22.08
N ASP A 236 -12.28 35.38 -21.31
CA ASP A 236 -10.91 35.68 -21.80
C ASP A 236 -9.70 35.08 -21.04
N THR A 237 -9.78 33.85 -20.51
CA THR A 237 -8.68 33.24 -19.72
C THR A 237 -7.78 32.24 -20.46
N LEU A 238 -7.91 32.07 -21.79
CA LEU A 238 -7.10 31.12 -22.57
C LEU A 238 -5.88 31.72 -23.29
N LYS A 239 -5.66 33.03 -23.26
CA LYS A 239 -4.48 33.67 -23.90
C LYS A 239 -3.30 33.94 -22.96
N ASN A 240 -3.52 34.11 -21.66
CA ASN A 240 -2.46 34.51 -20.73
C ASN A 240 -1.55 33.38 -20.20
N LYS A 241 -1.90 32.10 -20.40
CA LYS A 241 -1.03 30.96 -20.01
C LYS A 241 0.06 30.63 -21.04
N LYS A 242 -0.08 31.04 -22.31
CA LYS A 242 0.89 30.74 -23.37
C LYS A 242 2.08 31.70 -23.37
N VAL A 243 1.83 32.99 -23.13
CA VAL A 243 2.86 34.04 -23.09
C VAL A 243 3.80 33.90 -21.89
N LYS A 244 3.32 33.37 -20.76
CA LYS A 244 4.17 33.15 -19.55
C LYS A 244 5.15 31.98 -19.71
N LYS A 245 4.82 30.95 -20.49
CA LYS A 245 5.71 29.78 -20.72
C LYS A 245 6.82 30.07 -21.73
N GLU A 246 6.59 30.93 -22.72
CA GLU A 246 7.61 31.29 -23.72
C GLU A 246 8.71 32.19 -23.13
N ASN A 247 8.35 33.15 -22.27
CA ASN A 247 9.33 34.04 -21.64
C ASN A 247 10.25 33.32 -20.62
N GLU A 248 9.77 32.26 -19.96
CA GLU A 248 10.59 31.48 -19.01
C GLU A 248 11.59 30.56 -19.73
N LEU A 249 11.24 30.07 -20.93
CA LEU A 249 12.12 29.22 -21.74
C LEU A 249 13.29 30.01 -22.36
N GLU A 250 13.03 31.27 -22.73
CA GLU A 250 14.03 32.15 -23.34
C GLU A 250 15.04 32.69 -22.30
N LEU A 251 14.57 32.94 -21.06
CA LEU A 251 15.45 33.33 -19.95
C LEU A 251 16.40 32.19 -19.53
N LYS A 252 15.94 30.94 -19.57
CA LYS A 252 16.78 29.76 -19.30
C LYS A 252 17.84 29.54 -20.37
N ARG A 253 17.53 29.80 -21.66
CA ARG A 253 18.52 29.70 -22.76
C ARG A 253 19.64 30.74 -22.66
N LYS A 254 19.33 31.98 -22.30
CA LYS A 254 20.33 33.05 -22.13
C LYS A 254 21.28 32.80 -20.96
N MET A 255 20.82 32.11 -19.90
CA MET A 255 21.66 31.74 -18.76
C MET A 255 22.68 30.65 -19.10
N THR A 256 22.30 29.65 -19.89
CA THR A 256 23.20 28.52 -20.27
C THR A 256 24.29 28.93 -21.25
N GLU A 257 24.07 29.95 -22.09
CA GLU A 257 25.10 30.46 -22.99
C GLU A 257 26.17 31.32 -22.28
N SER A 258 25.82 32.04 -21.20
CA SER A 258 26.80 32.85 -20.45
C SER A 258 27.80 32.01 -19.63
N LEU A 259 27.46 30.75 -19.31
CA LEU A 259 28.30 29.85 -18.53
C LEU A 259 29.34 29.09 -19.37
N ARG A 260 29.23 29.10 -20.71
CA ARG A 260 30.18 28.43 -21.61
C ARG A 260 31.42 29.25 -21.96
N THR A 261 31.45 30.55 -21.68
CA THR A 261 32.55 31.45 -22.09
C THR A 261 33.60 31.75 -21.01
N LYS A 262 33.51 31.13 -19.81
CA LYS A 262 34.49 31.33 -18.73
C LYS A 262 35.21 30.03 -18.34
N ARG A 263 36.11 29.53 -19.21
CA ARG A 263 37.17 28.58 -18.81
C ARG A 263 38.54 29.16 -19.21
N PRO A 264 39.49 29.36 -18.27
CA PRO A 264 40.81 29.87 -18.59
C PRO A 264 41.69 28.77 -19.22
N LYS A 265 42.42 29.11 -20.28
CA LYS A 265 43.43 28.25 -20.92
C LYS A 265 44.66 28.14 -20.01
N LYS A 266 45.00 26.92 -19.57
CA LYS A 266 46.33 26.64 -19.00
C LYS A 266 47.35 26.56 -20.15
N SER A 267 48.35 27.43 -20.12
CA SER A 267 49.51 27.39 -21.02
C SER A 267 50.55 26.45 -20.44
N TYR A 268 50.97 25.44 -21.20
CA TYR A 268 52.20 24.68 -20.94
C TYR A 268 53.38 25.43 -21.56
N LYS A 269 54.46 25.65 -20.79
CA LYS A 269 55.78 25.95 -21.32
C LYS A 269 56.66 24.70 -21.18
N ILE A 270 57.39 24.46 -22.27
CA ILE A 270 58.38 23.40 -22.53
C ILE A 270 59.57 23.54 -21.58
#